data_AF-A0A1B7UXI6-F1
#
_entry.id   AF-A0A1B7UXI6-F1
#
_cell.length_a   1.000
_cell.length_b   1.000
_cell.length_c   1.000
_cell.angle_alpha   90.00
_cell.angle_beta   90.00
_cell.angle_gamma   90.00
#
_symmetry.space_group_name_H-M   'P 1'
#
loop_
_entity.id
_entity.type
_entity.pdbx_description
1 polymer ?
#
loop_
_entity_poly.entity_id
_entity_poly.type
_entity_poly.pdbx_seq_one_letter_code
_entity_poly.pdbx_strand_id
1 'polypeptide(L)' 'MTIKVINEQQNLQEVMQVLLAHLEPAKVMKFWAACKLGEGDYLQIKERLFSEETVDSLYAKITEYQESNDQKYLSK' A
#
# COMPACT_ATOMS: atom_id res chain seq x y z
N MET A 1 -18.48 -7.22 -20.75
CA MET A 1 -17.08 -6.79 -20.98
C MET A 1 -16.33 -6.97 -19.68
N THR A 2 -15.39 -7.92 -19.63
CA THR A 2 -14.60 -8.22 -18.43
C THR A 2 -13.44 -7.24 -18.39
N ILE A 3 -13.57 -6.15 -17.63
CA ILE A 3 -12.48 -5.19 -17.44
C ILE A 3 -11.41 -5.90 -16.60
N LYS A 4 -10.25 -6.18 -17.20
CA LYS A 4 -9.07 -6.59 -16.44
C LYS A 4 -8.62 -5.37 -15.65
N VAL A 5 -8.93 -5.35 -14.36
CA VAL A 5 -8.40 -4.35 -13.44
C VAL A 5 -6.89 -4.55 -13.41
N ILE A 6 -6.15 -3.66 -14.06
CA ILE A 6 -4.70 -3.65 -14.00
C ILE A 6 -4.34 -3.31 -12.56
N ASN A 7 -3.58 -4.18 -11.90
CA ASN A 7 -3.10 -3.91 -10.55
C ASN A 7 -2.15 -2.71 -10.60
N GLU A 8 -2.57 -1.59 -10.03
CA GLU A 8 -1.83 -0.33 -10.07
C GLU A 8 -0.44 -0.45 -9.44
N GLN A 9 -0.31 -1.25 -8.38
CA GLN A 9 0.97 -1.49 -7.70
C GLN A 9 1.94 -2.25 -8.60
N GLN A 10 1.43 -3.22 -9.35
CA GLN A 10 2.23 -4.04 -10.27
C GLN A 10 2.67 -3.21 -11.49
N ASN A 11 1.79 -2.35 -12.00
CA ASN A 11 2.10 -1.40 -13.06
C ASN A 11 3.17 -0.38 -12.62
N LEU A 12 3.05 0.20 -11.43
CA LEU A 12 4.06 1.09 -10.85
C LEU A 12 5.43 0.42 -10.71
N GLN A 13 5.46 -0.85 -10.33
CA GLN A 13 6.70 -1.61 -10.19
C GLN A 13 7.36 -1.87 -11.55
N GLU A 14 6.59 -2.24 -12.58
CA GLU A 14 7.10 -2.41 -13.95
C GLU A 14 7.65 -1.10 -14.51
N VAL A 15 6.93 0.02 -14.31
CA VAL A 15 7.37 1.35 -14.74
C VAL A 15 8.68 1.75 -14.03
N MET A 16 8.82 1.50 -12.73
CA MET A 16 10.08 1.75 -12.02
C MET A 16 11.24 0.95 -12.58
N GLN A 17 11.03 -0.33 -12.89
CA GLN A 17 12.09 -1.18 -13.44
C GLN A 17 12.57 -0.67 -14.81
N VAL A 18 11.64 -0.26 -15.68
CA VAL A 18 11.97 0.33 -16.97
C VAL A 18 12.73 1.65 -16.79
N LEU A 19 12.28 2.52 -15.89
CA LEU A 19 12.95 3.79 -15.63
C LEU A 19 14.37 3.59 -15.07
N LEU A 20 14.56 2.66 -14.13
CA LEU A 20 15.89 2.35 -13.57
C LEU A 20 16.81 1.63 -14.57
N ALA A 21 16.26 0.92 -15.56
CA ALA A 21 17.04 0.28 -16.61
C ALA A 21 17.60 1.28 -17.63
N HIS A 22 16.93 2.42 -17.83
CA HIS A 22 17.27 3.40 -18.87
C HIS A 22 17.78 4.74 -18.34
N LEU A 23 17.59 5.04 -17.06
CA LEU A 23 17.99 6.30 -16.45
C LEU A 23 18.82 6.06 -15.21
N GLU A 24 19.72 6.99 -14.92
CA GLU A 24 20.47 7.00 -13.67
C GLU A 24 19.50 7.08 -12.48
N PRO A 25 19.74 6.33 -11.39
CA PRO A 25 18.86 6.31 -10.22
C PRO A 25 18.53 7.70 -9.67
N ALA A 26 19.48 8.65 -9.71
CA ALA A 26 19.26 10.02 -9.27
C ALA A 26 18.20 10.78 -10.10
N LYS A 27 18.12 10.51 -11.42
CA LYS A 27 17.13 11.13 -12.31
C LYS A 27 15.76 10.49 -12.12
N VAL A 28 15.72 9.17 -11.92
CA VAL A 28 14.48 8.43 -11.61
C VAL A 28 13.88 8.94 -10.30
N MET A 29 14.69 9.09 -9.25
CA MET A 29 14.21 9.59 -7.95
C MET A 29 13.69 11.04 -8.03
N LYS A 30 14.37 11.91 -8.79
CA LYS A 30 13.89 13.30 -9.02
C LYS A 30 12.57 13.32 -9.79
N PHE A 31 12.42 12.48 -10.80
CA PHE A 31 11.18 12.33 -11.56
C PHE A 31 10.04 11.79 -10.68
N TRP A 32 10.32 10.76 -9.87
CA TRP A 32 9.38 10.17 -8.93
C TRP A 32 8.82 11.18 -7.93
N ALA A 33 9.70 11.99 -7.35
CA ALA A 33 9.32 13.08 -6.45
C ALA A 33 8.53 14.19 -7.17
N ALA A 34 8.94 14.57 -8.39
CA ALA A 34 8.25 15.58 -9.19
C ALA A 34 6.84 15.14 -9.62
N CYS A 35 6.67 13.85 -9.90
CA CYS A 35 5.38 13.25 -10.26
C CYS A 35 4.52 12.91 -9.04
N LYS A 36 5.00 13.18 -7.81
CA LYS A 36 4.25 12.90 -6.57
C LYS A 36 3.77 11.44 -6.50
N LEU A 37 4.50 10.52 -7.13
CA LEU A 37 4.18 9.09 -7.16
C LEU A 37 4.48 8.53 -5.77
N GLY A 38 3.50 8.54 -4.88
CA GLY A 38 3.72 8.32 -3.44
C GLY A 38 3.01 9.35 -2.55
N GLU A 39 2.44 10.42 -3.12
CA GLU A 39 1.43 11.26 -2.47
C GLU A 39 0.04 10.61 -2.52
N GLY A 40 -0.06 9.32 -2.23
CA GLY A 40 -1.14 8.99 -1.30
C GLY A 40 -0.66 9.61 -0.01
N ASP A 41 -1.19 10.77 0.40
CA ASP A 41 -0.77 11.45 1.62
C ASP A 41 -1.05 10.48 2.77
N TYR A 42 -0.08 9.61 3.04
CA TYR A 42 -0.21 8.49 3.96
C TYR A 42 -0.48 9.05 5.34
N LEU A 43 0.01 10.27 5.63
CA LEU A 43 -0.37 11.03 6.79
C LEU A 43 -1.86 11.38 6.77
N GLN A 44 -2.41 11.96 5.70
CA GLN A 44 -3.85 12.23 5.61
C GLN A 44 -4.72 10.96 5.65
N ILE A 45 -4.28 9.88 5.01
CA ILE A 45 -5.00 8.60 5.01
C ILE A 45 -4.94 7.97 6.40
N LYS A 46 -3.76 7.97 7.05
CA LYS A 46 -3.60 7.54 8.43
C LYS A 46 -4.48 8.35 9.35
N GLU A 47 -4.51 9.67 9.19
CA GLU A 47 -5.33 10.54 10.02
C GLU A 47 -6.82 10.26 9.78
N ARG A 48 -7.26 10.12 8.53
CA ARG A 48 -8.66 9.78 8.22
C ARG A 48 -9.09 8.42 8.77
N LEU A 49 -8.21 7.42 8.74
CA LEU A 49 -8.54 6.05 9.11
C LEU A 49 -8.37 5.77 10.60
N PHE A 50 -7.50 6.53 11.28
CA PHE A 50 -7.05 6.21 12.63
C PHE A 50 -7.06 7.40 13.60
N SER A 51 -7.64 8.56 13.24
CA SER A 51 -7.70 9.74 14.15
C SER A 51 -8.43 9.46 15.46
N GLU A 52 -9.40 8.55 15.45
CA GLU A 52 -10.20 8.16 16.62
C GLU A 52 -9.70 6.86 17.26
N GLU A 53 -8.65 6.25 16.70
CA GLU A 53 -8.13 4.97 17.14
C GLU A 53 -6.91 5.17 18.05
N THR A 54 -6.91 4.50 19.21
CA THR A 54 -5.74 4.42 20.08
C THR A 54 -4.91 3.18 19.77
N VAL A 55 -3.67 3.14 20.23
CA VAL A 55 -2.81 1.95 20.12
C VAL A 55 -3.51 0.71 20.70
N ASP A 56 -4.21 0.87 21.83
CA ASP A 56 -4.94 -0.22 22.47
C ASP A 56 -6.13 -0.71 21.62
N SER A 57 -6.87 0.21 20.98
CA SER A 57 -7.98 -0.13 20.08
C SER A 57 -7.49 -0.87 18.84
N LEU A 58 -6.39 -0.40 18.25
CA LEU A 58 -5.76 -1.06 17.10
C LEU A 58 -5.26 -2.45 17.48
N TYR A 59 -4.64 -2.59 18.66
CA TYR A 59 -4.18 -3.88 19.15
C TYR A 59 -5.34 -4.87 19.31
N ALA A 60 -6.43 -4.46 19.96
CA ALA A 60 -7.62 -5.28 20.12
C ALA A 60 -8.21 -5.74 18.77
N LYS A 61 -8.32 -4.84 17.80
CA LYS A 61 -8.81 -5.15 16.44
C LYS A 61 -7.90 -6.11 15.69
N ILE A 62 -6.58 -5.97 15.86
CA ILE A 62 -5.60 -6.88 15.26
C ILE A 62 -5.71 -8.27 15.89
N THR A 63 -5.84 -8.35 17.22
CA THR A 63 -6.04 -9.63 17.93
C THR A 63 -7.33 -10.31 17.50
N GLU A 64 -8.46 -9.60 17.44
CA GLU A 64 -9.73 -10.14 16.94
C GLU A 64 -9.62 -10.63 15.48
N TYR A 65 -8.93 -9.88 14.62
CA TYR A 65 -8.69 -10.29 13.23
C TYR A 65 -7.81 -11.55 13.14
N GLN A 66 -6.80 -11.67 13.99
CA GLN A 66 -5.92 -12.84 14.02
C GLN A 66 -6.67 -14.08 14.53
N GLU A 67 -7.41 -13.94 15.62
CA GLU A 67 -8.20 -15.04 16.20
C GLU A 67 -9.32 -15.52 15.26
N SER A 68 -9.98 -14.59 14.56
CA SER A 68 -11.00 -14.94 13.57
C SER A 68 -10.43 -15.58 12.29
N ASN A 69 -9.18 -15.26 11.91
CA ASN A 69 -8.51 -15.94 10.81
C ASN A 69 -7.93 -17.29 11.21
N ASP A 70 -7.45 -17.46 12.44
CA ASP A 70 -6.99 -18.77 12.93
C ASP A 70 -8.15 -19.78 12.99
N GLN A 71 -9.36 -19.34 13.34
CA GLN A 71 -10.57 -20.18 13.25
C GLN A 71 -10.91 -20.61 11.81
N LYS A 72 -10.54 -19.82 10.80
CA LYS A 72 -10.79 -20.14 9.38
C LYS A 72 -9.84 -21.22 8.84
N TYR A 73 -8.70 -21.46 9.49
CA TYR A 73 -7.73 -22.50 9.12
C TYR A 73 -7.81 -23.76 9.99
N LEU A 74 -8.52 -23.73 11.14
CA LEU A 74 -8.81 -24.91 11.95
C LEU A 74 -10.14 -25.61 11.60
N SER A 75 -10.96 -25.06 10.70
CA SER A 75 -12.23 -25.68 10.24
C SER A 75 -12.12 -26.41 8.90
N LYS A 76 -10.93 -26.92 8.54
CA LYS A 76 -10.70 -27.75 7.36
C LYS A 76 -10.21 -29.13 7.74
#